data_AF-A0A3D5USM2-F1
#
_entry.id   AF-A0A3D5USM2-F1
#
_cell.length_a   1.000
_cell.length_b   1.000
_cell.length_c   1.000
_cell.angle_alpha   90.00
_cell.angle_beta   90.00
_cell.angle_gamma   90.00
#
_symmetry.space_group_name_H-M   'P 1'
#
loop_
_entity.id
_entity.type
_entity.pdbx_description
1 polymer ?
#
loop_
_entity_poly.entity_id
_entity_poly.type
_entity_poly.pdbx_seq_one_letter_code
_entity_poly.pdbx_strand_id
1 'polypeptide(L)'
;VIQFAKQGYTEIDFRVYDTDWDSEAYLTVSGQNSNNTVRVTDEFLRAVEQDEEWSLKSRLTGETTKTIPARELWDQVGHAAWASADPGIQYHTTINDWHTCP
;
A
#
# COMPACT_ATOMS: atom_id res chain seq x y z
N VAL A 1 10.68 8.42 -18.32
CA VAL A 1 11.81 7.96 -19.17
C VAL A 1 13.09 8.77 -18.94
N ILE A 2 13.11 10.10 -19.19
CA ILE A 2 14.34 10.92 -19.05
C ILE A 2 14.88 11.02 -17.61
N GLN A 3 14.02 11.00 -16.58
CA GLN A 3 14.47 11.00 -15.18
C GLN A 3 15.08 9.66 -14.73
N PHE A 4 14.54 8.52 -15.20
CA PHE A 4 15.09 7.19 -14.88
C PHE A 4 16.48 6.97 -15.49
N ALA A 5 16.72 7.49 -16.71
CA ALA A 5 18.04 7.45 -17.34
C ALA A 5 19.09 8.25 -16.54
N LYS A 6 18.70 9.38 -15.91
CA LYS A 6 19.61 10.17 -15.04
C LYS A 6 19.97 9.46 -13.73
N GLN A 7 19.20 8.46 -13.33
CA GLN A 7 19.43 7.66 -12.12
C GLN A 7 20.20 6.35 -12.40
N GLY A 8 20.64 6.12 -13.65
CA GLY A 8 21.53 5.01 -14.00
C GLY A 8 20.87 3.74 -14.53
N TYR A 9 19.56 3.75 -14.79
CA TYR A 9 18.86 2.61 -15.40
C TYR A 9 19.14 2.53 -16.91
N THR A 10 19.68 1.40 -17.38
CA THR A 10 20.13 1.20 -18.79
C THR A 10 19.11 0.48 -19.67
N GLU A 11 18.13 -0.21 -19.10
CA GLU A 11 17.06 -0.90 -19.83
C GLU A 11 15.71 -0.64 -19.14
N ILE A 12 14.66 -0.48 -19.95
CA ILE A 12 13.27 -0.38 -19.50
C ILE A 12 12.51 -1.49 -20.23
N ASP A 13 12.09 -2.51 -19.49
CA ASP A 13 11.22 -3.58 -20.00
C ASP A 13 9.79 -3.06 -20.08
N PHE A 14 9.29 -2.88 -21.31
CA PHE A 14 7.88 -2.55 -21.54
C PHE A 14 7.13 -3.83 -21.84
N ARG A 15 6.45 -4.38 -20.84
CA ARG A 15 5.54 -5.51 -21.04
C ARG A 15 4.43 -5.10 -22.02
N VAL A 16 4.45 -5.70 -23.21
CA VAL A 16 3.39 -5.53 -24.21
C VAL A 16 2.34 -6.60 -23.92
N TYR A 17 1.22 -6.18 -23.33
CA TYR A 17 0.08 -7.07 -23.12
C TYR A 17 -0.78 -7.07 -24.39
N ASP A 18 -1.16 -8.26 -24.88
CA ASP A 18 -2.08 -8.38 -26.01
C ASP A 18 -3.54 -8.12 -25.58
N THR A 19 -4.41 -7.80 -26.55
CA THR A 19 -5.83 -7.48 -26.34
C THR A 19 -6.76 -8.70 -26.34
N ASP A 20 -6.23 -9.92 -26.26
CA ASP A 20 -7.02 -11.15 -26.21
C ASP A 20 -7.73 -11.29 -24.86
N TRP A 21 -8.89 -11.92 -24.84
CA TRP A 21 -9.74 -11.99 -23.63
C TRP A 21 -9.17 -12.95 -22.56
N ASP A 22 -8.27 -13.86 -22.95
CA ASP A 22 -7.50 -14.73 -22.06
C ASP A 22 -6.08 -14.18 -21.77
N SER A 23 -5.78 -12.95 -22.19
CA SER A 23 -4.50 -12.29 -21.97
C SER A 23 -4.20 -12.06 -20.48
N GLU A 24 -2.92 -12.04 -20.10
CA GLU A 24 -2.46 -11.67 -18.76
C GLU A 24 -3.03 -10.30 -18.34
N ALA A 25 -3.28 -9.38 -19.30
CA ALA A 25 -3.95 -8.12 -19.05
C ALA A 25 -5.38 -8.29 -18.47
N TYR A 26 -6.14 -9.29 -18.88
CA TYR A 26 -7.51 -9.49 -18.37
C TYR A 26 -7.51 -10.01 -16.91
N LEU A 27 -6.47 -10.77 -16.53
CA LEU A 27 -6.24 -11.17 -15.13
C LEU A 27 -5.89 -9.96 -14.23
N THR A 28 -5.29 -8.91 -14.79
CA THR A 28 -5.00 -7.66 -14.06
C THR A 28 -6.21 -6.77 -13.79
N VAL A 29 -7.39 -7.09 -14.35
CA VAL A 29 -8.62 -6.29 -14.15
C VAL A 29 -9.21 -6.48 -12.75
N SER A 30 -8.79 -7.50 -12.01
CA SER A 30 -9.23 -7.70 -10.62
C SER A 30 -8.78 -6.54 -9.73
N GLY A 31 -9.75 -5.76 -9.22
CA GLY A 31 -9.51 -4.59 -8.36
C GLY A 31 -9.30 -3.25 -9.07
N GLN A 32 -9.22 -3.21 -10.41
CA GLN A 32 -9.06 -1.97 -11.20
C GLN A 32 -10.27 -1.02 -11.10
N ASN A 33 -11.45 -1.52 -10.71
CA ASN A 33 -12.67 -0.73 -10.53
C ASN A 33 -13.06 -0.59 -9.05
N SER A 34 -12.06 -0.56 -8.17
CA SER A 34 -12.27 -0.43 -6.72
C SER A 34 -11.23 0.50 -6.14
N ASN A 35 -11.70 1.54 -5.44
CA ASN A 35 -10.81 2.39 -4.66
C ASN A 35 -10.34 1.61 -3.44
N ASN A 36 -9.03 1.43 -3.31
CA ASN A 36 -8.45 0.73 -2.17
C ASN A 36 -7.93 1.75 -1.17
N THR A 37 -8.25 1.57 0.11
CA THR A 37 -7.79 2.50 1.15
C THR A 37 -7.30 1.71 2.35
N VAL A 38 -6.12 2.07 2.82
CA VAL A 38 -5.58 1.55 4.07
C VAL A 38 -5.91 2.54 5.18
N ARG A 39 -6.54 2.01 6.23
CA ARG A 39 -6.82 2.75 7.45
C ARG A 39 -5.61 2.62 8.39
N VAL A 40 -5.09 3.75 8.86
CA VAL A 40 -3.96 3.81 9.79
C VAL A 40 -4.35 4.50 11.09
N THR A 41 -3.68 4.13 12.18
CA THR A 41 -3.83 4.77 13.50
C THR A 41 -2.57 5.57 13.83
N ASP A 42 -2.69 6.50 14.77
CA ASP A 42 -1.53 7.24 15.29
C ASP A 42 -0.48 6.31 15.90
N GLU A 43 -0.90 5.20 16.51
CA GLU A 43 0.01 4.18 17.07
C GLU A 43 0.92 3.60 15.98
N PHE A 44 0.35 3.23 14.83
CA PHE A 44 1.12 2.73 13.70
C PHE A 44 2.10 3.79 13.17
N LEU A 45 1.65 5.03 13.01
CA LEU A 45 2.51 6.10 12.50
C LEU A 45 3.67 6.42 13.46
N ARG A 46 3.43 6.38 14.77
CA ARG A 46 4.51 6.51 15.78
C ARG A 46 5.50 5.36 15.69
N ALA A 47 5.02 4.12 15.49
CA ALA A 47 5.89 2.97 15.28
C ALA A 47 6.75 3.13 14.01
N VAL A 48 6.19 3.72 12.93
CA VAL A 48 6.96 4.05 11.72
C VAL A 48 8.04 5.12 12.01
N GLU A 49 7.68 6.19 12.72
CA GLU A 49 8.63 7.27 13.08
C GLU A 49 9.77 6.79 13.98
N GLN A 50 9.50 5.81 14.85
CA GLN A 50 10.45 5.27 15.82
C GLN A 50 11.22 4.03 15.33
N ASP A 51 11.02 3.62 14.08
CA ASP A 51 11.59 2.40 13.47
C ASP A 51 11.28 1.13 14.29
N GLU A 52 10.07 1.05 14.84
CA GLU A 52 9.59 -0.07 15.65
C GLU A 52 8.99 -1.19 14.79
N GLU A 53 8.79 -2.35 15.43
CA GLU A 53 8.07 -3.46 14.83
C GLU A 53 6.54 -3.31 14.97
N TRP A 54 5.81 -3.83 13.99
CA TRP A 54 4.36 -3.86 13.94
C TRP A 54 3.83 -5.28 13.87
N SER A 55 2.91 -5.62 14.79
CA SER A 55 2.25 -6.93 14.82
C SER A 55 0.97 -6.94 13.98
N LEU A 56 0.94 -7.77 12.94
CA LEU A 56 -0.25 -8.08 12.17
C LEU A 56 -1.12 -9.06 12.96
N LYS A 57 -2.37 -8.68 13.21
CA LYS A 57 -3.32 -9.50 13.98
C LYS A 57 -4.34 -10.17 13.08
N SER A 58 -4.63 -11.43 13.37
CA SER A 58 -5.72 -12.18 12.74
C SER A 58 -7.06 -11.52 13.04
N ARG A 59 -7.87 -11.30 12.00
CA ARG A 59 -9.23 -10.76 12.14
C ARG A 59 -10.19 -11.71 12.87
N LEU A 60 -9.94 -13.02 12.82
CA LEU A 60 -10.82 -14.04 13.41
C LEU A 60 -10.45 -14.35 14.86
N THR A 61 -9.15 -14.47 15.15
CA THR A 61 -8.65 -14.93 16.46
C THR A 61 -8.06 -13.81 17.31
N GLY A 62 -7.68 -12.67 16.71
CA GLY A 62 -6.99 -11.58 17.38
C GLY A 62 -5.52 -11.84 17.69
N GLU A 63 -5.05 -13.07 17.45
CA GLU A 63 -3.66 -13.45 17.66
C GLU A 63 -2.72 -12.80 16.64
N THR A 64 -1.49 -12.51 17.05
CA THR A 64 -0.44 -12.03 16.15
C THR A 64 -0.07 -13.13 15.17
N THR A 65 -0.25 -12.85 13.87
CA THR A 65 0.12 -13.78 12.78
C THR A 65 1.54 -13.55 12.29
N LYS A 66 1.99 -12.29 12.28
CA LYS A 66 3.33 -11.90 11.83
C LYS A 66 3.72 -10.58 12.48
N THR A 67 5.00 -10.41 12.76
CA THR A 67 5.58 -9.11 13.14
C THR A 67 6.53 -8.66 12.03
N ILE A 68 6.46 -7.39 11.65
CA ILE A 68 7.28 -6.79 10.58
C ILE A 68 7.73 -5.39 10.97
N PRO A 69 8.86 -4.87 10.45
CA PRO A 69 9.23 -3.48 10.67
C PRO A 69 8.13 -2.53 10.15
N ALA A 70 7.68 -1.60 10.98
CA ALA A 70 6.59 -0.68 10.63
C ALA A 70 6.97 0.17 9.40
N ARG A 71 8.22 0.62 9.33
CA ARG A 71 8.75 1.40 8.22
C ARG A 71 8.76 0.64 6.90
N GLU A 72 9.09 -0.65 6.91
CA GLU A 72 9.06 -1.47 5.70
C GLU A 72 7.62 -1.61 5.16
N LEU A 73 6.64 -1.81 6.06
CA LEU A 73 5.23 -1.84 5.66
C LEU A 73 4.80 -0.50 5.07
N TRP A 74 5.19 0.61 5.69
CA TRP A 74 4.87 1.96 5.22
C TRP A 74 5.48 2.25 3.84
N ASP A 75 6.74 1.85 3.62
CA ASP A 75 7.41 2.01 2.33
C ASP A 75 6.73 1.20 1.22
N GLN A 76 6.25 0.00 1.51
CA GLN A 76 5.46 -0.81 0.56
C GLN A 76 4.14 -0.11 0.18
N VAL A 77 3.44 0.45 1.16
CA VAL A 77 2.20 1.22 0.92
C VAL A 77 2.50 2.47 0.08
N GLY A 78 3.56 3.20 0.40
CA GLY A 78 3.97 4.39 -0.36
C GLY A 78 4.39 4.06 -1.79
N HIS A 79 5.11 2.95 -1.99
CA HIS A 79 5.51 2.48 -3.31
C HIS A 79 4.28 2.10 -4.16
N ALA A 80 3.32 1.36 -3.58
CA ALA A 80 2.07 1.03 -4.26
C ALA A 80 1.29 2.30 -4.64
N ALA A 81 1.12 3.24 -3.71
CA ALA A 81 0.41 4.50 -3.97
C ALA A 81 1.09 5.32 -5.09
N TRP A 82 2.42 5.34 -5.14
CA TRP A 82 3.15 5.98 -6.23
C TRP A 82 2.97 5.27 -7.58
N ALA A 83 2.99 3.94 -7.59
CA ALA A 83 2.91 3.14 -8.81
C ALA A 83 1.50 3.09 -9.41
N SER A 84 0.46 3.09 -8.56
CA SER A 84 -0.93 2.84 -8.98
C SER A 84 -1.95 3.87 -8.51
N ALA A 85 -1.57 4.95 -7.84
CA ALA A 85 -2.46 5.91 -7.18
C ALA A 85 -3.32 5.32 -6.04
N ASP A 86 -3.11 4.05 -5.71
CA ASP A 86 -3.74 3.30 -4.63
C ASP A 86 -2.67 2.53 -3.83
N PRO A 87 -2.87 2.32 -2.52
CA PRO A 87 -4.07 2.67 -1.78
C PRO A 87 -4.09 4.13 -1.32
N GLY A 88 -5.28 4.71 -1.20
CA GLY A 88 -5.49 5.91 -0.39
C GLY A 88 -5.19 5.64 1.09
N ILE A 89 -4.97 6.70 1.86
CA ILE A 89 -4.73 6.63 3.31
C ILE A 89 -5.89 7.27 4.07
N GLN A 90 -6.42 6.56 5.08
CA GLN A 90 -7.42 7.08 6.01
C GLN A 90 -6.86 7.10 7.44
N TYR A 91 -6.69 8.30 8.00
CA TYR A 91 -6.19 8.52 9.36
C TYR A 91 -7.31 8.31 10.40
N HIS A 92 -7.42 7.09 10.92
CA HIS A 92 -8.52 6.67 11.78
C HIS A 92 -8.61 7.48 13.08
N THR A 93 -7.49 7.60 13.78
CA THR A 93 -7.43 8.27 15.09
C THR A 93 -7.79 9.74 14.92
N THR A 94 -7.09 10.43 14.02
CA THR A 94 -7.38 11.84 13.70
C THR A 94 -8.85 12.07 13.33
N ILE A 95 -9.48 11.21 12.54
CA ILE A 95 -10.90 11.39 12.18
C ILE A 95 -11.81 11.24 13.40
N ASN A 96 -11.54 10.28 14.28
CA ASN A 96 -12.39 10.03 15.45
C ASN A 96 -12.16 11.04 16.58
N ASP A 97 -10.98 11.63 16.70
CA ASP A 97 -10.70 12.68 17.68
C ASP A 97 -11.60 13.91 17.52
N TRP A 98 -12.10 14.15 16.30
CA TRP A 98 -13.01 15.25 15.97
C TRP A 98 -14.45 14.80 15.77
N HIS A 99 -14.74 13.50 15.96
CA HIS A 99 -16.08 12.97 15.75
C HIS A 99 -16.99 13.28 16.95
N THR A 100 -18.08 13.98 16.69
CA THR A 100 -19.01 14.43 17.74
C THR A 100 -19.99 13.35 18.22
N CYS A 101 -19.97 12.15 17.62
CA CYS A 101 -20.89 11.04 17.92
C CYS A 101 -20.17 9.68 17.88
N PRO A 102 -19.35 9.36 18.88
CA PRO A 102 -18.47 8.19 18.89
C PRO A 102 -19.20 6.83 18.85
#